data_AF-A0A924RMP2-F1
#
_entry.id   AF-A0A924RMP2-F1
#
_cell.length_a   1.000
_cell.length_b   1.000
_cell.length_c   1.000
_cell.angle_alpha   90.00
_cell.angle_beta   90.00
_cell.angle_gamma   90.00
#
_symmetry.space_group_name_H-M   'P 1'
#
loop_
_entity.id
_entity.type
_entity.pdbx_description
1 polymer ?
#
loop_
_entity_poly.entity_id
_entity_poly.type
_entity_poly.pdbx_seq_one_letter_code
_entity_poly.pdbx_strand_id
1 'polypeptide(L)' 'AGPRVVRDTTGKDLPEGFQTSEFLLEHGFLDFIAARKDLKDKINLYIDLIQNNNIR' A
#
# COMPACT_ATOMS: atom_id res chain seq x y z
N ALA A 1 7.86 -12.11 -3.26
CA ALA A 1 8.07 -13.40 -2.55
C ALA A 1 7.53 -13.27 -1.13
N GLY A 2 7.03 -14.35 -0.53
CA GLY A 2 6.53 -14.30 0.85
C GLY A 2 7.67 -14.17 1.88
N PRO A 3 7.39 -13.74 3.13
CA PRO A 3 8.41 -13.46 4.15
C PRO A 3 9.37 -14.65 4.37
N ARG A 4 8.82 -15.87 4.43
CA ARG A 4 9.59 -17.10 4.61
C ARG A 4 10.66 -17.27 3.53
N VAL A 5 10.28 -17.15 2.26
CA VAL A 5 11.20 -17.36 1.12
C VAL A 5 12.30 -16.30 1.12
N VAL A 6 11.97 -15.05 1.45
CA VAL A 6 12.96 -13.96 1.49
C VAL A 6 13.97 -14.20 2.61
N ARG A 7 13.52 -14.59 3.81
CA ARG A 7 14.40 -14.94 4.93
C ARG A 7 15.31 -16.12 4.57
N ASP A 8 14.74 -17.19 4.05
CA ASP A 8 15.50 -18.41 3.70
C ASP A 8 16.54 -18.13 2.61
N THR A 9 16.24 -17.24 1.65
CA THR A 9 17.16 -16.90 0.54
C THR A 9 18.24 -15.89 0.95
N THR A 10 17.93 -14.95 1.84
CA THR A 10 18.86 -13.90 2.28
C THR A 10 19.69 -14.29 3.50
N GLY A 11 19.27 -15.31 4.25
CA GLY A 11 19.90 -15.73 5.51
C GLY A 11 19.81 -14.68 6.63
N LYS A 12 18.93 -13.69 6.49
CA LYS A 12 18.76 -12.58 7.44
C LYS A 12 17.33 -12.55 7.95
N ASP A 13 17.17 -12.15 9.21
CA ASP A 13 15.85 -11.82 9.73
C ASP A 13 15.24 -10.64 8.98
N LEU A 14 13.92 -10.65 8.87
CA LEU A 14 13.19 -9.59 8.19
C LEU A 14 12.90 -8.45 9.18
N PRO A 15 12.94 -7.19 8.71
CA PRO A 15 12.53 -6.06 9.53
C PRO A 15 11.13 -6.25 10.13
N GLU A 16 10.88 -5.62 11.27
CA GLU A 16 9.53 -5.55 11.82
C GLU A 16 8.59 -4.88 10.81
N GLY A 17 7.37 -5.41 10.69
CA GLY A 17 6.40 -4.91 9.72
C GLY A 17 6.76 -5.19 8.27
N PHE A 18 7.77 -6.01 7.95
CA PHE A 18 8.08 -6.35 6.56
C PHE A 18 6.82 -6.83 5.80
N GLN A 19 6.51 -6.17 4.69
CA GLN A 19 5.30 -6.36 3.86
C GLN A 19 3.96 -5.90 4.48
N THR A 20 3.96 -5.19 5.61
CA THR A 20 2.76 -4.44 6.02
C THR A 20 2.59 -3.19 5.18
N SER A 21 1.37 -2.66 5.16
CA SER A 21 1.07 -1.42 4.45
C SER A 21 1.91 -0.25 4.97
N GLU A 22 2.12 -0.18 6.29
CA GLU A 22 2.88 0.88 6.96
C GLU A 22 4.35 0.84 6.54
N PHE A 23 4.97 -0.33 6.55
CA PHE A 23 6.35 -0.50 6.12
C PHE A 23 6.54 -0.11 4.65
N LEU A 24 5.61 -0.52 3.78
CA LEU A 24 5.67 -0.18 2.36
C LEU A 24 5.46 1.31 2.11
N LEU A 25 4.58 1.97 2.87
CA LEU A 25 4.38 3.41 2.82
C LEU A 25 5.65 4.18 3.24
N GLU A 26 6.27 3.79 4.35
CA GLU A 26 7.51 4.44 4.84
C GLU A 26 8.66 4.36 3.82
N HIS A 27 8.72 3.28 3.04
CA HIS A 27 9.74 3.08 2.01
C HIS A 27 9.34 3.65 0.63
N GLY A 28 8.21 4.36 0.53
CA GLY A 28 7.77 5.04 -0.69
C GLY A 28 7.19 4.12 -1.77
N PHE A 29 6.79 2.89 -1.42
CA PHE A 29 6.14 1.96 -2.36
C PHE A 29 4.63 2.17 -2.46
N LEU A 30 4.02 2.87 -1.50
CA LEU A 30 2.59 3.22 -1.50
C LEU A 30 2.45 4.73 -1.37
N ASP A 31 1.44 5.30 -2.01
CA ASP A 31 1.12 6.74 -1.88
C ASP A 31 0.37 7.04 -0.57
N PHE A 32 -0.53 6.14 -0.15
CA PHE A 32 -1.29 6.28 1.08
C PHE A 32 -1.91 4.95 1.53
N ILE A 33 -2.36 4.91 2.79
CA ILE A 33 -3.16 3.84 3.36
C ILE A 33 -4.54 4.40 3.69
N ALA A 34 -5.60 3.65 3.38
CA ALA A 34 -6.97 4.05 3.67
C ALA A 34 -7.68 2.99 4.50
N ALA A 35 -8.49 3.44 5.47
CA ALA A 35 -9.41 2.54 6.16
C ALA A 35 -10.49 2.05 5.19
N ARG A 36 -10.93 0.81 5.37
CA ARG A 36 -11.89 0.16 4.44
C ARG A 36 -13.19 0.96 4.26
N LYS A 37 -13.67 1.62 5.31
CA LYS A 37 -14.90 2.44 5.29
C LYS A 37 -14.78 3.65 4.34
N ASP A 38 -13.57 4.14 4.11
CA ASP A 38 -13.30 5.32 3.27
C ASP A 38 -12.90 4.94 1.84
N LEU A 39 -12.81 3.63 1.54
CA LEU A 39 -12.25 3.12 0.28
C LEU A 39 -13.04 3.59 -0.95
N LYS A 40 -14.38 3.58 -0.85
CA LYS A 40 -15.26 3.96 -1.97
C LYS A 40 -15.03 5.43 -2.36
N ASP A 41 -15.00 6.31 -1.36
CA ASP A 41 -14.82 7.75 -1.58
C ASP A 41 -13.43 8.06 -2.11
N LYS A 42 -12.39 7.39 -1.59
CA LYS A 42 -11.01 7.53 -2.08
C LYS A 42 -10.88 7.09 -3.54
N ILE A 43 -11.41 5.92 -3.90
CA ILE A 43 -11.33 5.41 -5.28
C ILE A 43 -12.08 6.34 -6.24
N ASN A 44 -13.29 6.77 -5.88
CA ASN A 44 -14.09 7.67 -6.71
C ASN A 44 -13.35 8.98 -6.97
N LEU A 45 -12.76 9.59 -5.92
CA LEU A 45 -11.98 10.81 -6.04
C LEU A 45 -10.87 10.67 -7.09
N TYR A 46 -10.04 9.62 -7.01
CA TYR A 46 -8.95 9.45 -7.98
C TYR A 46 -9.44 9.17 -9.39
N ILE A 47 -10.50 8.38 -9.56
CA ILE A 47 -11.10 8.15 -10.87
C ILE A 47 -11.62 9.46 -11.46
N ASP A 48 -12.33 10.27 -10.68
CA ASP A 48 -12.89 11.54 -11.14
C ASP A 48 -11.77 12.53 -11.53
N LEU A 49 -10.70 12.59 -10.73
CA LEU A 49 -9.52 13.41 -11.04
C LEU A 49 -8.82 12.95 -12.33
N ILE A 50 -8.55 11.64 -12.48
CA ILE A 50 -7.84 11.09 -13.64
C ILE A 50 -8.67 11.22 -14.93
N GLN A 51 -9.98 11.12 -14.83
CA GLN A 51 -10.91 11.25 -15.96
C GLN A 51 -11.32 12.71 -16.25
N ASN A 52 -10.88 13.67 -15.43
CA ASN A 52 -11.30 15.07 -15.49
C ASN A 52 -12.84 15.24 -15.40
N ASN A 53 -13.46 14.47 -14.51
CA ASN A 53 -14.87 14.60 -14.16
C ASN A 53 -15.04 15.58 -12.99
N ASN A 54 -16.28 16.05 -12.79
CA ASN A 54 -16.64 16.68 -11.51
C ASN A 54 -16.53 15.65 -10.37
N ILE A 55 -15.98 16.07 -9.24
CA ILE A 55 -15.81 15.22 -8.04
C ILE A 55 -17.19 14.90 -7.46
N ARG A 56 -17.47 13.62 -7.26
CA ARG A 56 -18.72 13.09 -6.71
C ARG A 56 -18.60 12.65 -5.26
#